data_AF-A0A0F9MD81-F1
#
_entry.id   AF-A0A0F9MD81-F1
#
_cell.length_a   1.000
_cell.length_b   1.000
_cell.length_c   1.000
_cell.angle_alpha   90.00
_cell.angle_beta   90.00
_cell.angle_gamma   90.00
#
_symmetry.space_group_name_H-M   'P 1'
#
loop_
_entity.id
_entity.type
_entity.pdbx_description
1 polymer ?
#
loop_
_entity_poly.entity_id
_entity_poly.type
_entity_poly.pdbx_seq_one_letter_code
_entity_poly.pdbx_strand_id
1 'polypeptide(L)' 'MFKRGEMRIKEVSELSNINNKFFLPVVHVINLEQTIRQLQIAFNNNVAGVFLIGHGIRYHKLFEIYSQIREVY' A
#
# COMPACT_ATOMS: atom_id res chain seq x y z
N MET A 1 31.38 -16.01 -34.53
CA MET A 1 30.09 -16.05 -35.23
C MET A 1 28.99 -16.13 -34.17
N PHE A 2 28.45 -14.98 -33.76
CA PHE A 2 27.44 -14.90 -32.70
C PHE A 2 26.05 -14.86 -33.35
N LYS A 3 25.16 -15.78 -32.95
CA LYS A 3 23.77 -15.80 -33.40
C LYS A 3 23.06 -14.54 -32.90
N ARG A 4 22.87 -13.56 -33.78
CA ARG A 4 21.94 -12.44 -33.59
C ARG A 4 20.56 -12.96 -33.97
N GLY A 5 19.66 -13.15 -33.03
CA GLY A 5 18.28 -13.54 -33.39
C GLY A 5 17.36 -13.95 -32.25
N GLU A 6 17.88 -14.27 -31.07
CA GLU A 6 17.05 -14.80 -29.98
C GLU A 6 17.27 -14.06 -28.65
N MET A 7 17.37 -12.73 -28.70
CA MET A 7 17.20 -11.94 -27.48
C MET A 7 15.72 -11.98 -27.10
N ARG A 8 15.38 -13.01 -26.32
CA ARG A 8 14.20 -13.22 -25.46
C ARG A 8 13.02 -12.27 -25.70
N ILE A 9 12.15 -12.64 -26.63
CA ILE A 9 10.78 -12.11 -26.73
C ILE A 9 10.03 -12.24 -25.37
N LYS A 10 10.41 -13.23 -24.54
CA LYS A 10 9.87 -13.43 -23.20
C LYS A 10 10.23 -12.32 -22.19
N GLU A 11 11.38 -11.66 -22.31
CA GLU A 11 11.77 -10.58 -21.38
C GLU A 11 11.11 -9.25 -21.73
N VAL A 12 10.83 -9.02 -23.01
CA VAL A 12 10.19 -7.77 -23.47
C VAL A 12 8.70 -7.74 -23.10
N SER A 13 8.02 -8.89 -23.03
CA SER A 13 6.61 -8.97 -22.58
C SER A 13 6.41 -8.70 -21.09
N GLU A 14 7.46 -8.78 -20.26
CA GLU A 14 7.38 -8.44 -18.83
C GLU A 14 7.56 -6.93 -18.59
N LEU A 15 8.16 -6.21 -19.54
CA LEU A 15 8.42 -4.77 -19.45
C LEU A 15 7.23 -3.89 -19.87
N SER A 16 6.11 -4.46 -20.33
CA SER A 16 4.95 -3.70 -20.81
C SER A 16 3.89 -3.37 -19.74
N ASN A 17 4.10 -3.69 -18.46
CA ASN A 17 3.17 -3.38 -17.37
C ASN A 17 3.54 -2.12 -16.56
N ILE A 18 4.20 -1.13 -17.19
CA ILE A 18 4.60 0.16 -16.56
C ILE A 18 3.38 1.07 -16.26
N ASN A 19 2.16 0.53 -16.32
CA ASN A 19 0.93 1.23 -15.96
C ASN A 19 0.21 0.56 -14.78
N ASN A 20 0.96 -0.01 -13.83
CA ASN A 20 0.42 -0.43 -12.54
C ASN A 20 -0.02 0.81 -11.76
N LYS A 21 -1.26 1.26 -12.00
CA LYS A 21 -1.92 2.25 -11.16
C LYS A 21 -2.16 1.60 -9.80
N PHE A 22 -1.31 1.90 -8.83
CA PHE A 22 -1.50 1.45 -7.45
C PHE A 22 -2.55 2.33 -6.78
N PHE A 23 -3.54 1.69 -6.15
CA PHE A 23 -4.54 2.36 -5.34
C PHE A 23 -4.12 2.30 -3.87
N LEU A 24 -3.97 3.47 -3.25
CA LEU A 24 -3.59 3.63 -1.84
C LEU A 24 -4.68 4.44 -1.13
N PRO A 25 -5.64 3.79 -0.46
CA PRO A 25 -6.70 4.47 0.29
C PRO A 25 -6.12 5.38 1.37
N VAL A 26 -6.79 6.51 1.60
CA VAL A 26 -6.49 7.42 2.70
C VAL A 26 -7.48 7.16 3.83
N VAL A 27 -6.97 6.82 5.01
CA VAL A 27 -7.77 6.64 6.23
C VAL A 27 -7.53 7.83 7.15
N HIS A 28 -8.60 8.58 7.44
CA HIS A 28 -8.57 9.60 8.47
C HIS A 28 -8.67 8.92 9.83
N VAL A 29 -7.62 9.08 10.64
CA VAL A 29 -7.52 8.48 11.97
C VAL A 29 -8.37 9.30 12.94
N ILE A 30 -9.39 8.66 13.53
CA ILE A 30 -10.24 9.22 14.60
C ILE A 30 -9.91 8.57 15.94
N ASN A 31 -9.76 7.24 15.94
CA ASN A 31 -9.29 6.44 17.07
C ASN A 31 -8.77 5.09 16.55
N LEU A 32 -8.21 4.27 17.45
CA LEU A 32 -7.64 2.98 17.10
C LEU A 32 -8.67 2.02 16.49
N GLU A 33 -9.82 1.86 17.14
CA GLU A 33 -10.86 0.92 16.72
C GLU A 33 -11.34 1.21 15.30
N GLN A 34 -11.68 2.47 15.03
CA GLN A 34 -12.09 2.91 13.69
C GLN A 34 -10.96 2.69 12.67
N THR A 35 -9.70 2.96 13.04
CA THR A 35 -8.58 2.77 12.12
C THR A 35 -8.39 1.30 11.80
N ILE A 36 -8.38 0.41 12.79
CA ILE A 36 -8.27 -1.05 12.59
C ILE A 36 -9.40 -1.56 11.68
N ARG A 37 -10.64 -1.14 11.92
CA ARG A 37 -11.78 -1.55 11.09
C ARG A 37 -11.59 -1.14 9.62
N GLN A 38 -11.09 0.07 9.35
CA GLN A 38 -10.85 0.53 7.98
C GLN A 38 -9.67 -0.19 7.33
N LEU A 39 -8.61 -0.49 8.10
CA LEU A 39 -7.49 -1.30 7.62
C LEU A 39 -7.94 -2.70 7.21
N GLN A 40 -8.76 -3.36 8.04
CA GLN A 40 -9.32 -4.68 7.71
C GLN A 40 -10.10 -4.63 6.39
N ILE A 41 -10.95 -3.61 6.19
CA ILE A 41 -11.67 -3.43 4.92
C ILE A 41 -10.69 -3.26 3.76
N ALA A 42 -9.67 -2.41 3.90
CA ALA A 42 -8.71 -2.15 2.85
C ALA A 42 -7.91 -3.40 2.47
N PHE A 43 -7.35 -4.12 3.46
CA PHE A 43 -6.56 -5.32 3.21
C PHE A 43 -7.40 -6.49 2.70
N ASN A 44 -8.66 -6.64 3.14
CA ASN A 44 -9.59 -7.61 2.57
C ASN A 44 -9.91 -7.33 1.08
N ASN A 45 -9.68 -6.10 0.61
CA ASN A 45 -9.81 -5.71 -0.80
C ASN A 45 -8.47 -5.72 -1.56
N ASN A 46 -7.41 -6.34 -1.00
CA ASN A 46 -6.10 -6.51 -1.62
C ASN A 46 -5.45 -5.19 -2.08
N VAL A 47 -5.60 -4.11 -1.30
CA VAL A 47 -4.85 -2.88 -1.57
C VAL A 47 -3.37 -3.07 -1.27
N ALA A 48 -2.50 -2.35 -1.98
CA ALA A 48 -1.05 -2.41 -1.77
C ALA A 48 -0.60 -1.81 -0.44
N GLY A 49 -1.45 -0.98 0.17
CA GLY A 49 -1.19 -0.29 1.43
C GLY A 49 -2.20 0.82 1.63
N VAL A 50 -2.06 1.57 2.72
CA VAL A 50 -2.92 2.70 3.06
C VAL A 50 -2.09 3.90 3.52
N PHE A 51 -2.64 5.09 3.38
CA PHE A 51 -2.12 6.30 4.04
C PHE A 51 -2.98 6.63 5.25
N LEU A 52 -2.35 6.70 6.43
CA LEU A 52 -3.03 7.13 7.66
C LEU A 52 -2.78 8.62 7.88
N ILE A 53 -3.83 9.42 7.95
CA ILE A 53 -3.70 10.86 8.21
C ILE A 53 -4.46 11.25 9.47
N GLY A 54 -3.82 12.06 10.32
CA GLY A 54 -4.47 12.60 11.51
C GLY A 54 -5.43 13.73 11.14
N HIS A 55 -6.65 13.70 11.68
CA HIS A 55 -7.61 14.81 11.55
C HIS A 55 -8.09 15.26 12.93
N GLY A 56 -7.65 16.43 13.38
CA GLY A 56 -8.07 16.99 14.67
C GLY A 56 -7.57 16.22 15.91
N ILE A 57 -6.64 15.27 15.75
CA ILE A 57 -6.04 14.51 16.85
C ILE A 57 -4.71 15.15 17.27
N ARG A 58 -4.49 15.22 18.58
CA ARG A 58 -3.21 15.61 19.18
C ARG A 58 -2.09 14.63 18.77
N TYR A 59 -0.94 15.16 18.37
CA TYR A 59 0.21 14.41 17.85
C TYR A 59 0.57 13.12 18.61
N HIS A 60 0.77 13.18 19.94
CA HIS A 60 1.11 11.99 20.75
C HIS A 60 0.12 10.81 20.57
N LYS A 61 -1.19 11.09 20.54
CA LYS A 61 -2.23 10.07 20.37
C LYS A 61 -2.23 9.48 18.95
N LEU A 62 -1.93 10.30 17.95
CA LEU A 62 -1.75 9.82 16.58
C LEU A 62 -0.53 8.89 16.47
N PHE A 63 0.57 9.27 17.13
CA PHE A 63 1.79 8.47 17.15
C PHE A 63 1.61 7.11 17.85
N GLU A 64 0.89 7.08 18.97
CA GLU A 64 0.52 5.83 19.65
C GLU A 64 -0.27 4.90 18.71
N ILE A 65 -1.27 5.43 18.02
CA ILE A 65 -2.07 4.66 17.05
C ILE A 65 -1.19 4.14 15.90
N TYR A 66 -0.28 4.96 15.36
CA TYR A 66 0.66 4.52 14.34
C TYR A 66 1.56 3.39 14.81
N SER A 67 2.05 3.46 16.04
CA SER A 67 2.93 2.45 16.63
C SER A 67 2.20 1.12 16.75
N GLN A 68 0.97 1.13 17.27
CA GLN A 68 0.13 -0.06 17.42
C GLN A 68 -0.24 -0.68 16.08
N ILE A 69 -0.54 0.12 15.06
CA ILE A 69 -0.89 -0.40 13.73
C ILE A 69 0.29 -1.10 13.06
N ARG A 70 1.49 -0.52 13.19
CA ARG A 70 2.72 -1.05 12.60
C ARG A 70 3.15 -2.39 13.21
N GLU A 71 2.73 -2.69 14.44
CA GLU A 71 3.00 -4.00 15.05
C GLU A 71 2.12 -5.12 14.44
N VAL A 72 1.00 -4.76 13.81
CA VAL A 72 0.00 -5.72 13.29
C VAL A 72 0.11 -5.91 11.78
N TYR A 73 0.45 -4.86 11.03
CA TYR A 73 0.50 -4.83 9.56
C TYR A 73 1.87 -4.38 9.06
#